data_AF-A0A6C2CC56-F1
#
_entry.id   AF-A0A6C2CC56-F1
#
_cell.length_a   1.000
_cell.length_b   1.000
_cell.length_c   1.000
_cell.angle_alpha   90.00
_cell.angle_beta   90.00
_cell.angle_gamma   90.00
#
_symmetry.space_group_name_H-M   'P 1'
#
loop_
_entity.id
_entity.type
_entity.pdbx_description
1 polymer ?
#
loop_
_entity_poly.entity_id
_entity_poly.type
_entity_poly.pdbx_seq_one_letter_code
_entity_poly.pdbx_strand_id
1 'polypeptide(L)'
;MSKSNTPSSTTKDKLIADIKQIVADADALLQATTDQASEKVADLRIGLRKNLKTAQGRLAEFEATAVDKTTEAIREALQKISEAANQATVATMEAAQKAEEAAKKVAGSGKDAAQHAAEAARDAAQKAVAATREAANKALDAMQDWMR
;
A
#
# COMPACT_ATOMS: atom_id res chain seq x y z
N MET A 1 0.18 -35.18 -20.88
CA MET A 1 -0.11 -34.61 -19.54
C MET A 1 -0.57 -33.18 -19.74
N SER A 2 -1.88 -32.97 -19.82
CA SER A 2 -2.46 -31.63 -19.98
C SER A 2 -2.51 -30.97 -18.60
N LYS A 3 -1.58 -30.03 -18.36
CA LYS A 3 -1.68 -29.13 -17.21
C LYS A 3 -2.78 -28.11 -17.53
N SER A 4 -3.98 -28.34 -17.00
CA SER A 4 -5.02 -27.31 -16.94
C SER A 4 -4.44 -26.07 -16.27
N ASN A 5 -4.17 -25.04 -17.05
CA ASN A 5 -3.93 -23.68 -16.56
C ASN A 5 -5.26 -22.99 -16.21
N THR A 6 -6.20 -23.72 -15.59
CA THR A 6 -7.30 -23.10 -14.88
C THR A 6 -6.73 -22.69 -13.53
N PRO A 7 -6.78 -21.41 -13.16
CA PRO A 7 -6.34 -20.99 -11.84
C PRO A 7 -7.18 -21.71 -10.78
N SER A 8 -6.54 -22.64 -10.06
CA SER A 8 -7.16 -23.40 -8.98
C SER A 8 -7.68 -22.45 -7.90
N SER A 9 -8.70 -22.85 -7.13
CA SER A 9 -9.21 -22.11 -5.95
C SER A 9 -8.06 -21.50 -5.12
N THR A 10 -6.99 -22.28 -4.93
CA THR A 10 -5.77 -21.90 -4.24
C THR A 10 -5.14 -20.58 -4.72
N THR A 11 -5.18 -20.26 -6.02
CA THR A 11 -4.61 -19.00 -6.55
C THR A 11 -5.50 -17.80 -6.21
N LYS A 12 -6.82 -17.96 -6.29
CA LYS A 12 -7.79 -16.92 -5.88
C LYS A 12 -7.71 -16.67 -4.38
N ASP A 13 -7.71 -17.73 -3.57
CA ASP A 13 -7.57 -17.67 -2.11
C ASP A 13 -6.26 -16.97 -1.67
N LYS A 14 -5.16 -17.28 -2.38
CA LYS A 14 -3.86 -16.64 -2.20
C LYS A 14 -3.90 -15.15 -2.51
N LEU A 15 -4.56 -14.76 -3.59
CA LEU A 15 -4.67 -13.35 -3.97
C LEU A 15 -5.54 -12.56 -2.97
N ILE A 16 -6.63 -13.15 -2.48
CA ILE A 16 -7.44 -12.61 -1.38
C ILE A 16 -6.58 -12.38 -0.14
N ALA A 17 -5.75 -13.38 0.23
CA ALA A 17 -4.86 -13.28 1.38
C ALA A 17 -3.82 -12.16 1.20
N ASP A 18 -3.23 -12.02 0.01
CA ASP A 18 -2.27 -10.94 -0.26
C ASP A 18 -2.92 -9.56 -0.17
N ILE A 19 -4.13 -9.38 -0.73
CA ILE A 19 -4.84 -8.09 -0.66
C ILE A 19 -5.14 -7.73 0.80
N LYS A 20 -5.58 -8.70 1.62
CA LYS A 20 -5.78 -8.48 3.07
C LYS A 20 -4.48 -8.13 3.79
N GLN A 21 -3.37 -8.79 3.43
CA GLN A 21 -2.06 -8.50 4.00
C GLN A 21 -1.59 -7.08 3.65
N ILE A 22 -1.79 -6.66 2.40
CA ILE A 22 -1.46 -5.30 1.93
C ILE A 22 -2.21 -4.24 2.75
N VAL A 23 -3.50 -4.45 3.03
CA VAL A 23 -4.27 -3.54 3.88
C VAL A 23 -3.72 -3.49 5.30
N ALA A 24 -3.41 -4.65 5.88
CA ALA A 24 -2.83 -4.74 7.23
C ALA A 24 -1.45 -4.04 7.32
N ASP A 25 -0.62 -4.21 6.30
CA ASP A 25 0.69 -3.55 6.22
C ASP A 25 0.55 -2.03 6.07
N ALA A 26 -0.41 -1.56 5.28
CA ALA A 26 -0.70 -0.14 5.12
C ALA A 26 -1.18 0.48 6.44
N ASP A 27 -2.03 -0.21 7.18
CA ASP A 27 -2.48 0.21 8.52
C ASP A 27 -1.33 0.24 9.53
N ALA A 28 -0.48 -0.78 9.52
CA ALA A 28 0.71 -0.83 10.36
C ALA A 28 1.68 0.31 10.03
N LEU A 29 1.86 0.63 8.74
CA LEU A 29 2.71 1.73 8.27
C LEU A 29 2.20 3.08 8.79
N LEU A 30 0.89 3.31 8.74
CA LEU A 30 0.25 4.52 9.27
C LEU A 30 0.45 4.63 10.79
N GLN A 31 0.26 3.54 11.52
CA GLN A 31 0.50 3.51 12.97
C GLN A 31 1.97 3.83 13.30
N ALA A 32 2.92 3.18 12.62
CA ALA A 32 4.35 3.42 12.83
C ALA A 32 4.76 4.86 12.48
N THR A 33 4.10 5.46 11.48
CA THR A 33 4.29 6.88 11.12
C THR A 33 3.75 7.81 12.20
N THR A 34 2.62 7.45 12.82
CA THR A 34 2.04 8.19 13.96
C THR A 34 2.95 8.13 15.18
N ASP A 35 3.48 6.94 15.48
CA ASP A 35 4.41 6.66 16.59
C ASP A 35 5.82 7.24 16.35
N GLN A 36 6.08 7.86 15.19
CA GLN A 36 7.38 8.39 14.76
C GLN A 36 8.51 7.33 14.77
N ALA A 37 8.15 6.05 14.58
CA ALA A 37 9.09 4.93 14.56
C ALA A 37 9.73 4.77 13.16
N SER A 38 10.69 5.63 12.82
CA SER A 38 11.27 5.72 11.47
C SER A 38 11.82 4.40 10.91
N GLU A 39 12.49 3.59 11.73
CA GLU A 39 13.01 2.27 11.35
C GLU A 39 11.87 1.30 11.01
N LYS A 40 10.84 1.23 11.87
CA LYS A 40 9.65 0.40 11.66
C LYS A 40 8.87 0.84 10.41
N VAL A 41 8.79 2.15 10.14
CA VAL A 41 8.19 2.69 8.92
C VAL A 41 8.96 2.22 7.68
N ALA A 42 10.30 2.22 7.72
CA ALA A 42 11.10 1.76 6.61
C ALA A 42 10.88 0.27 6.31
N ASP A 43 10.87 -0.58 7.34
CA ASP A 43 10.64 -2.03 7.22
C ASP A 43 9.24 -2.34 6.68
N LEU A 44 8.21 -1.71 7.25
CA LEU A 44 6.82 -1.89 6.81
C LEU A 44 6.63 -1.44 5.36
N ARG A 45 7.29 -0.36 4.94
CA ARG A 45 7.26 0.10 3.55
C ARG A 45 7.91 -0.91 2.59
N ILE A 46 8.96 -1.60 3.01
CA ILE A 46 9.59 -2.66 2.21
C ILE A 46 8.66 -3.87 2.13
N GLY A 47 8.06 -4.28 3.25
CA GLY A 47 7.07 -5.36 3.33
C GLY A 47 5.86 -5.10 2.44
N LEU A 48 5.24 -3.94 2.57
CA LEU A 48 4.10 -3.50 1.76
C LEU A 48 4.41 -3.57 0.27
N ARG A 49 5.55 -3.02 -0.17
CA ARG A 49 5.96 -3.05 -1.59
C ARG A 49 6.19 -4.47 -2.10
N LYS A 50 6.79 -5.34 -1.28
CA LYS A 50 6.98 -6.75 -1.62
C LYS A 50 5.64 -7.45 -1.80
N ASN A 51 4.71 -7.27 -0.85
CA ASN A 51 3.41 -7.92 -0.88
C ASN A 51 2.56 -7.41 -2.05
N LEU A 52 2.64 -6.12 -2.36
CA LEU A 52 1.99 -5.53 -3.52
C LEU A 52 2.51 -6.14 -4.84
N LYS A 53 3.83 -6.28 -4.98
CA LYS A 53 4.44 -6.94 -6.14
C LYS A 53 4.03 -8.41 -6.23
N THR A 54 3.92 -9.11 -5.11
CA THR A 54 3.44 -10.50 -5.07
C THR A 54 1.98 -10.59 -5.53
N ALA A 55 1.09 -9.73 -5.03
CA ALA A 55 -0.31 -9.70 -5.46
C ALA A 55 -0.44 -9.38 -6.96
N GLN A 56 0.31 -8.39 -7.46
CA GLN A 56 0.35 -8.06 -8.89
C GLN A 56 0.85 -9.21 -9.75
N GLY A 57 1.89 -9.93 -9.30
CA GLY A 57 2.40 -11.10 -10.01
C GLY A 57 1.36 -12.22 -10.09
N ARG A 58 0.66 -12.51 -8.98
CA ARG A 58 -0.42 -13.52 -8.96
C ARG A 58 -1.61 -13.10 -9.82
N LEU A 59 -1.94 -11.81 -9.85
CA LEU A 59 -2.96 -11.29 -10.75
C LEU A 59 -2.54 -11.45 -12.22
N ALA A 60 -1.29 -11.11 -12.57
CA ALA A 60 -0.79 -11.25 -13.94
C ALA A 60 -0.74 -12.72 -14.41
N GLU A 61 -0.36 -13.65 -13.52
CA GLU A 61 -0.43 -15.10 -13.80
C GLU A 61 -1.87 -15.55 -14.08
N PHE A 62 -2.86 -14.94 -13.42
CA PHE A 62 -4.27 -15.19 -13.67
C PHE A 62 -4.73 -14.57 -15.00
N GLU A 63 -4.42 -13.30 -15.24
CA GLU A 63 -4.76 -12.55 -16.45
C GLU A 63 -4.21 -13.22 -17.72
N ALA A 64 -3.06 -13.91 -17.62
CA ALA A 64 -2.51 -14.70 -18.73
C ALA A 64 -3.42 -15.88 -19.16
N THR A 65 -4.39 -16.26 -18.32
CA THR A 65 -5.31 -17.37 -18.56
C THR A 65 -6.76 -16.91 -18.75
N ALA A 66 -7.17 -15.81 -18.09
CA ALA A 66 -8.46 -15.16 -18.30
C ALA A 66 -8.42 -13.71 -17.77
N VAL A 67 -8.88 -12.76 -18.59
CA VAL A 67 -9.10 -11.36 -18.20
C VAL A 67 -10.60 -11.09 -18.20
N ASP A 68 -11.13 -10.59 -17.09
CA ASP A 68 -12.51 -10.16 -16.97
C ASP A 68 -12.60 -8.84 -16.17
N LYS A 69 -13.83 -8.36 -15.96
CA LYS A 69 -14.05 -7.11 -15.19
C LYS A 69 -13.56 -7.21 -13.75
N THR A 70 -13.53 -8.41 -13.18
CA THR A 70 -13.03 -8.64 -11.83
C THR A 70 -11.52 -8.46 -11.80
N THR A 71 -10.77 -9.03 -12.74
CA THR A 71 -9.31 -8.86 -12.80
C THR A 71 -8.91 -7.40 -13.02
N GLU A 72 -9.64 -6.66 -13.86
CA GLU A 72 -9.41 -5.22 -14.07
C GLU A 72 -9.65 -4.39 -12.80
N ALA A 73 -10.74 -4.68 -12.05
CA ALA A 73 -11.00 -4.00 -10.78
C ALA A 73 -9.88 -4.26 -9.75
N ILE A 74 -9.35 -5.48 -9.71
CA ILE A 74 -8.24 -5.84 -8.83
C ILE A 74 -6.95 -5.16 -9.28
N ARG A 75 -6.68 -5.10 -10.58
CA ARG A 75 -5.52 -4.40 -11.14
C ARG A 75 -5.53 -2.92 -10.76
N GLU A 76 -6.66 -2.27 -10.99
CA GLU A 76 -6.85 -0.86 -10.66
C GLU A 76 -6.68 -0.62 -9.15
N ALA A 77 -7.20 -1.54 -8.33
CA ALA A 77 -7.00 -1.48 -6.89
C ALA A 77 -5.52 -1.57 -6.51
N LEU A 78 -4.79 -2.58 -7.00
CA LEU A 78 -3.37 -2.74 -6.74
C LEU A 78 -2.53 -1.55 -7.24
N GLN A 79 -2.91 -0.96 -8.37
CA GLN A 79 -2.27 0.24 -8.89
C GLN A 79 -2.48 1.44 -7.96
N LYS A 80 -3.71 1.70 -7.52
CA LYS A 80 -4.03 2.78 -6.57
C LYS A 80 -3.28 2.61 -5.26
N ILE A 81 -3.18 1.39 -4.76
CA ILE A 81 -2.40 1.09 -3.54
C ILE A 81 -0.92 1.40 -3.77
N SER A 82 -0.36 1.01 -4.92
CA SER A 82 1.05 1.27 -5.22
C SER A 82 1.34 2.76 -5.30
N GLU A 83 0.43 3.53 -5.88
CA GLU A 83 0.56 4.97 -5.99
C GLU A 83 0.47 5.62 -4.62
N ALA A 84 -0.52 5.23 -3.81
CA ALA A 84 -0.70 5.68 -2.43
C ALA A 84 0.55 5.41 -1.56
N ALA A 85 1.14 4.22 -1.66
CA ALA A 85 2.37 3.86 -0.95
C ALA A 85 3.59 4.71 -1.37
N ASN A 86 3.68 5.05 -2.66
CA ASN A 86 4.73 5.93 -3.16
C ASN A 86 4.50 7.39 -2.70
N GLN A 87 3.27 7.89 -2.71
CA GLN A 87 2.95 9.23 -2.22
C GLN A 87 3.27 9.39 -0.73
N ALA A 88 2.92 8.40 0.10
CA ALA A 88 3.28 8.38 1.52
C ALA A 88 4.82 8.42 1.72
N THR A 89 5.56 7.71 0.87
CA THR A 89 7.03 7.71 0.88
C THR A 89 7.60 9.09 0.56
N VAL A 90 7.09 9.74 -0.49
CA VAL A 90 7.52 11.09 -0.87
C VAL A 90 7.24 12.07 0.27
N ALA A 91 6.04 12.03 0.86
CA ALA A 91 5.66 12.90 1.97
C ALA A 91 6.59 12.72 3.20
N THR A 92 6.98 11.48 3.52
CA THR A 92 7.96 11.24 4.61
C THR A 92 9.37 11.76 4.29
N MET A 93 9.81 11.69 3.03
CA MET A 93 11.11 12.23 2.62
C MET A 93 11.12 13.75 2.65
N GLU A 94 10.05 14.39 2.17
CA GLU A 94 9.87 15.84 2.26
C GLU A 94 9.84 16.32 3.72
N ALA A 95 9.19 15.57 4.60
CA ALA A 95 9.15 15.88 6.03
C ALA A 95 10.54 15.78 6.67
N ALA A 96 11.31 14.73 6.35
CA ALA A 96 12.68 14.56 6.82
C ALA A 96 13.61 15.68 6.31
N GLN A 97 13.50 16.04 5.02
CA GLN A 97 14.30 17.10 4.42
C GLN A 97 13.97 18.46 5.01
N LYS A 98 12.69 18.78 5.24
CA LYS A 98 12.28 20.02 5.93
C LYS A 98 12.78 20.06 7.37
N ALA A 99 12.77 18.94 8.09
CA ALA A 99 13.33 18.86 9.43
C ALA A 99 14.85 19.10 9.43
N GLU A 100 15.57 18.59 8.43
CA GLU A 100 17.01 18.80 8.27
C GLU A 100 17.34 20.27 7.93
N GLU A 101 16.60 20.88 7.01
CA GLU A 101 16.71 22.31 6.67
C GLU A 101 16.43 23.20 7.89
N ALA A 102 15.41 22.86 8.68
CA ALA A 102 15.08 23.57 9.92
C ALA A 102 16.17 23.39 10.99
N ALA A 103 16.77 22.20 11.10
CA ALA A 103 17.89 21.94 12.00
C ALA A 103 19.15 22.73 11.64
N LYS A 104 19.40 22.98 10.35
CA LYS A 104 20.50 23.84 9.88
C LYS A 104 20.30 25.34 10.20
N LYS A 105 19.08 25.79 10.54
CA LYS A 105 18.72 27.21 10.65
C LYS A 105 18.61 27.81 12.07
N VAL A 106 19.11 27.13 13.10
CA VAL A 106 19.24 27.59 14.52
C VAL A 106 18.00 27.43 15.42
N ALA A 107 18.28 27.10 16.69
CA ALA A 107 17.41 26.73 17.80
C ALA A 107 16.21 27.68 18.04
N GLY A 108 14.99 27.22 17.73
CA GLY A 108 13.74 27.89 18.15
C GLY A 108 12.55 27.64 17.23
N SER A 109 12.75 27.74 15.91
CA SER A 109 11.67 27.57 14.91
C SER A 109 11.51 26.13 14.38
N GLY A 110 12.41 25.22 14.76
CA GLY A 110 12.41 23.84 14.29
C GLY A 110 11.20 23.03 14.73
N LYS A 111 10.53 23.40 15.83
CA LYS A 111 9.40 22.63 16.38
C LYS A 111 8.13 22.79 15.54
N ASP A 112 7.79 24.02 15.15
CA ASP A 112 6.58 24.28 14.34
C ASP A 112 6.76 23.74 12.92
N ALA A 113 7.95 23.91 12.34
CA ALA A 113 8.27 23.36 11.02
C ALA A 113 8.27 21.82 11.00
N ALA A 114 8.84 21.17 12.02
CA ALA A 114 8.80 19.72 12.16
C ALA A 114 7.38 19.20 12.43
N GLN A 115 6.57 19.93 13.20
CA GLN A 115 5.19 19.57 13.47
C GLN A 115 4.32 19.65 12.22
N HIS A 116 4.41 20.74 11.44
CA HIS A 116 3.72 20.86 10.16
C HIS A 116 4.16 19.79 9.15
N ALA A 117 5.45 19.46 9.11
CA ALA A 117 5.98 18.39 8.28
C ALA A 117 5.43 17.01 8.68
N ALA A 118 5.39 16.73 9.99
CA ALA A 118 4.82 15.49 10.52
C ALA A 118 3.31 15.38 10.28
N GLU A 119 2.55 16.48 10.40
CA GLU A 119 1.13 16.52 10.09
C GLU A 119 0.86 16.27 8.61
N ALA A 120 1.61 16.88 7.70
CA ALA A 120 1.50 16.63 6.27
C ALA A 120 1.81 15.17 5.91
N ALA A 121 2.84 14.59 6.52
CA ALA A 121 3.18 13.18 6.33
C ALA A 121 2.08 12.24 6.87
N ARG A 122 1.47 12.57 8.02
CA ARG A 122 0.34 11.82 8.59
C ARG A 122 -0.90 11.91 7.72
N ASP A 123 -1.26 13.10 7.24
CA ASP A 123 -2.43 13.32 6.37
C ASP A 123 -2.28 12.54 5.05
N ALA A 124 -1.10 12.61 4.43
CA ALA A 124 -0.79 11.83 3.23
C ALA A 124 -0.85 10.32 3.48
N ALA A 125 -0.30 9.84 4.61
CA ALA A 125 -0.37 8.44 4.99
C ALA A 125 -1.83 8.00 5.25
N GLN A 126 -2.64 8.82 5.92
CA GLN A 126 -4.06 8.54 6.18
C GLN A 126 -4.86 8.44 4.88
N LYS A 127 -4.66 9.38 3.95
CA LYS A 127 -5.30 9.33 2.62
C LYS A 127 -4.87 8.10 1.83
N ALA A 128 -3.58 7.76 1.87
CA ALA A 128 -3.04 6.57 1.22
C ALA A 128 -3.67 5.27 1.76
N VAL A 129 -3.81 5.15 3.09
CA VAL A 129 -4.47 4.00 3.72
C VAL A 129 -5.97 3.95 3.42
N ALA A 130 -6.66 5.09 3.45
CA ALA A 130 -8.09 5.15 3.11
C ALA A 130 -8.34 4.69 1.66
N ALA A 131 -7.57 5.20 0.71
CA ALA A 131 -7.62 4.78 -0.69
C ALA A 131 -7.28 3.28 -0.84
N THR A 132 -6.29 2.80 -0.09
CA THR A 132 -5.90 1.39 -0.08
C THR A 132 -7.02 0.49 0.41
N ARG A 133 -7.68 0.85 1.51
CA ARG A 133 -8.80 0.10 2.08
C ARG A 133 -9.99 0.07 1.12
N GLU A 134 -10.34 1.21 0.53
CA GLU A 134 -11.45 1.28 -0.43
C GLU A 134 -11.17 0.40 -1.67
N ALA A 135 -9.97 0.53 -2.24
CA ALA A 135 -9.52 -0.26 -3.37
C ALA A 135 -9.52 -1.76 -3.06
N ALA A 136 -8.94 -2.15 -1.91
CA ALA A 136 -8.90 -3.53 -1.47
C ALA A 136 -10.29 -4.11 -1.21
N ASN A 137 -11.20 -3.34 -0.58
CA ASN A 137 -12.57 -3.79 -0.34
C ASN A 137 -13.31 -4.04 -1.66
N LYS A 138 -13.17 -3.14 -2.64
CA LYS A 138 -13.73 -3.34 -3.99
C LYS A 138 -13.17 -4.58 -4.68
N ALA A 139 -11.86 -4.80 -4.56
CA ALA A 139 -11.20 -5.98 -5.12
C ALA A 139 -11.67 -7.28 -4.45
N LEU A 140 -11.82 -7.28 -3.12
CA LEU A 140 -12.31 -8.42 -2.36
C LEU A 140 -13.77 -8.75 -2.69
N ASP A 141 -14.62 -7.73 -2.81
CA ASP A 141 -16.02 -7.87 -3.21
C ASP A 141 -16.15 -8.48 -4.61
N ALA A 142 -15.39 -7.94 -5.57
CA ALA A 142 -15.34 -8.48 -6.93
C ALA A 142 -14.84 -9.94 -6.97
N MET A 143 -13.89 -10.32 -6.10
CA MET A 143 -13.47 -11.71 -5.95
C MET A 143 -14.54 -12.60 -5.34
N GLN A 144 -15.32 -12.09 -4.38
CA GLN A 144 -16.40 -12.85 -3.75
C GLN A 144 -17.52 -13.14 -4.75
N ASP A 145 -17.91 -12.15 -5.55
CA ASP A 145 -18.88 -12.34 -6.63
C ASP A 145 -18.38 -13.35 -7.68
N TRP A 146 -17.08 -13.36 -7.94
CA TRP A 146 -16.47 -14.28 -8.89
C TRP A 146 -16.22 -15.70 -8.38
N MET A 147 -16.37 -15.92 -7.07
CA MET A 147 -16.37 -17.26 -6.47
C MET A 147 -17.78 -17.84 -6.34
N ARG A 148 -18.81 -17.04 -6.60
CA ARG A 148 -20.22 -17.41 -6.50
C ARG A 148 -20.72 -18.09 -7.77
#